data_AF-A0A7Z9MV02-F1
#
_entry.id   AF-A0A7Z9MV02-F1
#
_cell.length_a   1.000
_cell.length_b   1.000
_cell.length_c   1.000
_cell.angle_alpha   90.00
_cell.angle_beta   90.00
_cell.angle_gamma   90.00
#
_symmetry.space_group_name_H-M   'P 1'
#
loop_
_entity.id
_entity.type
_entity.pdbx_description
1 polymer ?
#
loop_
_entity_poly.entity_id
_entity_poly.type
_entity_poly.pdbx_seq_one_letter_code
_entity_poly.pdbx_strand_id
1 'polypeptide(L)'
;MVLTPYRLILRRKNTVPPMLELKAWEKTWSVRNHLTFYGLICLMVASGIMQGIFFEQDVRVFGLVNITVSHNESVVRVFHLLHELIASLLKLLIAVHILAVLKHQFVDKLAILKRMT
;
A
#
# COMPACT_ATOMS: atom_id res chain seq x y z
N MET A 1 10.99 -12.30 -2.86
CA MET A 1 10.41 -12.17 -4.21
C MET A 1 9.85 -13.47 -4.81
N VAL A 2 9.93 -14.62 -4.11
CA VAL A 2 9.45 -15.93 -4.60
C VAL A 2 7.97 -16.21 -4.29
N LEU A 3 7.36 -15.46 -3.36
CA LEU A 3 5.99 -15.70 -2.89
C LEU A 3 4.90 -15.20 -3.85
N THR A 4 5.23 -14.28 -4.76
CA THR A 4 4.29 -13.68 -5.72
C THR A 4 3.85 -14.64 -6.83
N PRO A 5 4.71 -15.42 -7.50
CA PRO A 5 4.26 -16.40 -8.50
C PRO A 5 3.46 -17.55 -7.86
N TYR A 6 3.83 -17.98 -6.66
CA TYR A 6 3.12 -19.02 -5.91
C TYR A 6 1.67 -18.60 -5.60
N ARG A 7 1.47 -17.35 -5.11
CA ARG A 7 0.11 -16.79 -4.93
C ARG A 7 -0.68 -16.69 -6.24
N LEU A 8 -0.01 -16.38 -7.35
CA LEU A 8 -0.67 -16.26 -8.66
C LEU A 8 -1.24 -17.61 -9.14
N ILE A 9 -0.50 -18.70 -8.92
CA ILE A 9 -0.90 -20.07 -9.27
C ILE A 9 -2.08 -20.53 -8.39
N LEU A 10 -2.04 -20.25 -7.08
CA LEU A 10 -3.15 -20.55 -6.17
C LEU A 10 -4.42 -19.77 -6.53
N ARG A 11 -4.29 -18.50 -6.90
CA ARG A 11 -5.44 -17.67 -7.31
C ARG A 11 -6.10 -18.17 -8.60
N ARG A 12 -5.34 -18.81 -9.49
CA ARG A 12 -5.87 -19.38 -10.75
C ARG A 12 -6.63 -20.69 -10.51
N LYS A 13 -6.34 -21.40 -9.42
CA LYS A 13 -7.02 -22.64 -9.01
C LYS A 13 -8.23 -22.39 -8.09
N ASN A 14 -8.20 -21.33 -7.28
CA ASN A 14 -9.34 -20.97 -6.42
C ASN A 14 -10.34 -20.10 -7.17
N THR A 15 -11.53 -20.65 -7.43
CA THR A 15 -12.72 -19.92 -7.86
C THR A 15 -13.02 -18.81 -6.86
N VAL A 16 -12.83 -17.55 -7.29
CA VAL A 16 -13.17 -16.36 -6.51
C VAL A 16 -14.66 -16.46 -6.15
N PRO A 17 -15.03 -16.52 -4.86
CA PRO A 17 -16.43 -16.63 -4.46
C PRO A 17 -17.24 -15.44 -5.03
N PRO A 18 -18.45 -15.66 -5.55
CA PRO A 18 -19.24 -14.64 -6.26
C PRO A 18 -19.48 -13.42 -5.36
N MET A 19 -19.13 -12.22 -5.81
CA MET A 19 -19.16 -10.95 -5.04
C MET A 19 -20.39 -10.90 -4.12
N LEU A 20 -20.17 -10.83 -2.79
CA LEU A 20 -21.26 -10.62 -1.83
C LEU A 20 -22.05 -9.38 -2.25
N GLU A 21 -23.38 -9.42 -2.09
CA GLU A 21 -24.30 -8.33 -2.43
C GLU A 21 -24.03 -7.09 -1.58
N LEU A 22 -22.95 -6.37 -1.91
CA LEU A 22 -22.61 -5.07 -1.35
C LEU A 22 -23.47 -4.01 -2.06
N LYS A 23 -23.90 -2.99 -1.31
CA LYS A 23 -24.66 -1.89 -1.92
C LYS A 23 -23.79 -1.21 -2.99
N ALA A 24 -24.40 -0.73 -4.07
CA ALA A 24 -23.68 -0.16 -5.21
C ALA A 24 -22.69 0.96 -4.82
N TRP A 25 -23.03 1.74 -3.78
CA TRP A 25 -22.12 2.76 -3.24
C TRP A 25 -20.91 2.13 -2.52
N GLU A 26 -21.09 1.09 -1.72
CA GLU A 26 -19.99 0.39 -1.01
C GLU A 26 -18.99 -0.24 -1.99
N LYS A 27 -19.49 -0.76 -3.12
CA LYS A 27 -18.64 -1.28 -4.21
C LYS A 27 -17.74 -0.20 -4.81
N THR A 28 -18.28 0.99 -5.06
CA THR A 28 -17.51 2.13 -5.59
C THR A 28 -16.49 2.64 -4.58
N TRP A 29 -16.85 2.72 -3.30
CA TRP A 29 -15.93 3.12 -2.23
C TRP A 29 -14.79 2.12 -2.03
N SER A 30 -15.06 0.81 -2.14
CA SER A 30 -14.05 -0.24 -2.04
C SER A 30 -13.00 -0.12 -3.17
N VAL A 31 -13.45 0.02 -4.42
CA VAL A 31 -12.54 0.20 -5.57
C VAL A 31 -11.71 1.48 -5.43
N ARG A 32 -12.35 2.58 -5.03
CA ARG A 32 -11.64 3.87 -4.85
C ARG A 32 -10.62 3.79 -3.72
N ASN A 33 -10.94 3.16 -2.58
CA ASN A 33 -9.98 2.98 -1.50
C ASN A 33 -8.77 2.16 -1.96
N HIS A 34 -8.98 1.05 -2.67
CA HIS A 34 -7.87 0.26 -3.20
C HIS A 34 -7.01 1.05 -4.19
N LEU A 35 -7.62 1.83 -5.08
CA LEU A 35 -6.88 2.69 -6.01
C LEU A 35 -6.06 3.76 -5.26
N THR A 36 -6.65 4.39 -4.24
CA THR A 36 -5.94 5.34 -3.36
C THR A 36 -4.76 4.67 -2.65
N PHE A 37 -4.94 3.46 -2.12
CA PHE A 37 -3.85 2.69 -1.51
C PHE A 37 -2.70 2.43 -2.49
N TYR A 38 -3.02 1.96 -3.71
CA TYR A 38 -1.99 1.71 -4.73
C TYR A 38 -1.23 3.00 -5.09
N GLY A 39 -1.95 4.11 -5.26
CA GLY A 39 -1.34 5.41 -5.52
C GLY A 39 -0.41 5.83 -4.39
N LEU A 40 -0.88 5.80 -3.14
CA LEU A 40 -0.11 6.22 -1.97
C LEU A 40 1.12 5.34 -1.74
N ILE A 41 1.02 4.02 -1.92
CA ILE A 41 2.17 3.11 -1.79
C ILE A 41 3.21 3.43 -2.87
N CYS A 42 2.79 3.70 -4.10
CA CYS A 42 3.69 4.09 -5.18
C CYS A 42 4.41 5.41 -4.85
N LEU A 43 3.68 6.44 -4.42
CA LEU A 43 4.25 7.71 -4.00
C LEU A 43 5.21 7.56 -2.80
N MET A 44 4.87 6.70 -1.85
CA MET A 44 5.69 6.42 -0.66
C MET A 44 7.06 5.84 -1.03
N VAL A 45 7.08 4.86 -1.94
CA VAL A 45 8.32 4.25 -2.42
C VAL A 45 9.11 5.27 -3.24
N ALA A 46 8.44 6.01 -4.13
CA ALA A 46 9.08 7.03 -4.95
C ALA A 46 9.74 8.13 -4.10
N SER A 47 9.05 8.63 -3.07
CA SER A 47 9.61 9.65 -2.17
C SER A 47 10.80 9.14 -1.37
N GLY A 48 10.75 7.90 -0.89
CA GLY A 48 11.87 7.27 -0.17
C GLY A 48 13.10 7.05 -1.05
N ILE A 49 12.92 6.57 -2.29
CA ILE A 49 14.02 6.43 -3.25
C ILE A 49 14.62 7.79 -3.57
N MET A 50 13.80 8.81 -3.83
CA MET A 50 14.28 10.14 -4.16
C MET A 50 15.08 10.75 -3.00
N GLN A 51 14.62 10.56 -1.77
CA GLN A 51 15.36 10.95 -0.58
C GLN A 51 16.73 10.24 -0.49
N GLY A 52 16.78 8.94 -0.78
CA GLY A 52 18.02 8.14 -0.76
C GLY A 52 19.03 8.51 -1.85
N ILE A 53 18.56 8.93 -3.03
CA ILE A 53 19.41 9.40 -4.14
C ILE A 53 20.17 10.68 -3.75
N PHE A 54 19.50 11.59 -3.04
CA PHE A 54 20.06 12.90 -2.67
C PHE A 54 20.65 12.96 -1.26
N PHE A 55 20.72 11.83 -0.58
CA PHE A 55 21.14 11.75 0.81
C PHE A 55 22.63 12.08 0.99
N GLU A 56 22.98 12.55 2.18
CA GLU A 56 24.35 12.98 2.52
C GLU A 56 25.32 11.81 2.71
N GLN A 57 24.78 10.63 3.04
CA GLN A 57 25.52 9.39 3.22
C GLN A 57 25.19 8.41 2.09
N ASP A 58 26.13 7.48 1.83
CA ASP A 58 25.92 6.38 0.89
C ASP A 58 24.74 5.50 1.33
N VAL A 59 23.61 5.66 0.64
CA VAL A 59 22.43 4.82 0.83
C VAL A 59 22.59 3.58 -0.04
N ARG A 60 22.86 2.45 0.61
CA ARG A 60 23.00 1.15 -0.06
C ARG A 60 21.71 0.34 0.04
N VAL A 61 21.06 0.15 -1.10
CA VAL A 61 19.91 -0.74 -1.23
C VAL A 61 20.38 -2.19 -1.04
N PHE A 62 19.85 -2.85 -0.01
CA PHE A 62 20.26 -4.19 0.43
C PHE A 62 21.77 -4.35 0.73
N GLY A 63 22.49 -3.25 1.00
CA GLY A 63 23.95 -3.25 1.18
C GLY A 63 24.75 -3.46 -0.11
N LEU A 64 24.09 -3.68 -1.25
CA LEU A 64 24.70 -4.10 -2.52
C LEU A 64 24.82 -2.94 -3.52
N VAL A 65 23.78 -2.13 -3.65
CA VAL A 65 23.69 -1.08 -4.68
C VAL A 65 23.64 0.29 -4.02
N ASN A 66 24.65 1.12 -4.27
CA ASN A 66 24.59 2.53 -3.88
C ASN A 66 23.66 3.28 -4.84
N ILE A 67 22.62 3.91 -4.30
CA ILE A 67 21.68 4.73 -5.08
C ILE A 67 21.97 6.23 -4.95
N THR A 68 22.89 6.61 -4.07
CA THR A 68 23.26 8.01 -3.86
C THR A 68 24.06 8.51 -5.05
N VAL A 69 23.59 9.61 -5.65
CA VAL A 69 24.22 10.20 -6.84
C VAL A 69 24.88 11.53 -6.49
N SER A 70 24.17 12.40 -5.79
CA SER A 70 24.66 13.71 -5.41
C SER A 70 23.92 14.22 -4.19
N HIS A 71 24.59 14.93 -3.29
CA HIS A 71 23.94 15.46 -2.11
C HIS A 71 23.17 16.76 -2.41
N ASN A 72 21.91 16.86 -1.97
CA ASN A 72 21.14 18.10 -2.00
C ASN A 72 20.16 18.16 -0.81
N GLU A 73 20.53 18.91 0.22
CA GLU A 73 19.75 19.04 1.47
C GLU A 73 18.31 19.55 1.24
N SER A 74 18.13 20.52 0.34
CA SER A 74 16.80 21.10 0.04
C SER A 74 15.86 20.04 -0.52
N VAL A 75 16.36 19.21 -1.43
CA VAL A 75 15.58 18.12 -2.05
C VAL A 75 15.26 17.05 -1.01
N VAL A 76 16.25 16.62 -0.22
CA VAL A 76 16.06 15.64 0.87
C VAL A 76 14.99 16.10 1.85
N ARG A 77 14.99 17.36 2.27
CA ARG A 77 14.02 17.91 3.21
C ARG A 77 12.59 17.88 2.65
N VAL A 78 12.42 18.26 1.38
CA VAL A 78 11.10 18.21 0.71
C VAL A 78 10.60 16.76 0.62
N PHE A 79 11.45 15.83 0.19
CA PHE A 79 11.05 14.43 0.06
C PHE A 79 10.83 13.74 1.40
N HIS A 80 11.57 14.10 2.45
CA HIS A 80 11.33 13.63 3.81
C HIS A 80 9.95 14.06 4.32
N LEU A 81 9.59 15.34 4.14
CA LEU A 81 8.29 15.86 4.54
C LEU A 81 7.14 15.20 3.76
N LEU A 82 7.31 15.02 2.44
CA LEU A 82 6.36 14.27 1.63
C LEU A 82 6.24 12.82 2.10
N HIS A 83 7.35 12.15 2.38
CA HIS A 83 7.38 10.77 2.86
C HIS A 83 6.63 10.63 4.20
N GLU A 84 6.90 11.54 5.14
CA GLU A 84 6.23 11.55 6.45
C GLU A 84 4.72 11.84 6.34
N LEU A 85 4.33 12.78 5.47
CA LEU A 85 2.92 13.10 5.22
C LEU A 85 2.20 11.89 4.59
N ILE A 86 2.79 11.26 3.58
CA ILE A 86 2.25 10.05 2.95
C ILE A 86 2.18 8.89 3.97
N ALA A 87 3.18 8.74 4.84
CA ALA A 87 3.18 7.77 5.93
C ALA A 87 1.98 7.95 6.86
N SER A 88 1.74 9.19 7.28
CA SER A 88 0.65 9.53 8.18
C SER A 88 -0.71 9.31 7.55
N LEU A 89 -0.85 9.66 6.27
CA LEU A 89 -2.07 9.42 5.51
C LEU A 89 -2.32 7.92 5.29
N LEU A 90 -1.28 7.13 4.99
CA LEU A 90 -1.39 5.67 4.89
C LEU A 90 -1.79 5.03 6.22
N LYS A 91 -1.20 5.45 7.35
CA LYS A 91 -1.59 4.95 8.69
C LYS A 91 -3.08 5.19 8.95
N LEU A 92 -3.57 6.41 8.68
CA LEU A 92 -4.98 6.75 8.82
C LEU A 92 -5.86 5.87 7.92
N LEU A 93 -5.48 5.72 6.65
CA LEU A 93 -6.27 4.95 5.68
C LEU A 93 -6.31 3.46 6.05
N ILE A 94 -5.22 2.89 6.57
CA ILE A 94 -5.17 1.52 7.09
C ILE A 94 -6.14 1.37 8.27
N ALA A 95 -6.15 2.31 9.22
CA ALA A 95 -7.07 2.27 10.35
C ALA A 95 -8.54 2.28 9.87
N VAL A 96 -8.88 3.18 8.95
CA VAL A 96 -10.22 3.25 8.35
C VAL A 96 -10.57 1.97 7.59
N HIS A 97 -9.61 1.39 6.86
CA HIS A 97 -9.81 0.13 6.14
C HIS A 97 -10.11 -1.02 7.10
N ILE A 98 -9.35 -1.15 8.19
CA ILE A 98 -9.58 -2.17 9.22
C ILE A 98 -10.95 -1.97 9.86
N LEU A 99 -11.31 -0.74 10.22
CA LEU A 99 -12.63 -0.42 10.78
C LEU A 99 -13.78 -0.78 9.82
N ALA A 100 -13.62 -0.52 8.52
CA ALA A 100 -14.60 -0.91 7.51
C ALA A 100 -14.75 -2.43 7.43
N VAL A 101 -13.63 -3.18 7.42
CA VAL A 101 -13.66 -4.65 7.45
C VAL A 101 -14.34 -5.18 8.71
N LEU A 102 -14.03 -4.60 9.87
CA LEU A 102 -14.67 -4.95 11.14
C LEU A 102 -16.17 -4.66 11.12
N LYS A 103 -16.59 -3.48 10.64
CA LYS A 103 -18.00 -3.13 10.49
C LYS A 103 -18.72 -4.17 9.63
N HIS A 104 -18.18 -4.50 8.47
CA HIS A 104 -18.83 -5.47 7.58
C HIS A 104 -18.86 -6.88 8.18
N GLN A 105 -17.86 -7.26 8.97
CA GLN A 105 -17.81 -8.57 9.61
C GLN A 105 -18.77 -8.70 10.80
N PHE A 106 -18.89 -7.66 11.63
CA PHE A 106 -19.70 -7.70 12.86
C PHE A 106 -21.12 -7.17 12.68
N VAL A 107 -21.31 -6.13 11.88
CA VAL A 107 -22.62 -5.47 11.66
C VAL A 107 -23.35 -6.10 10.49
N ASP A 108 -22.70 -6.18 9.32
CA ASP A 108 -23.33 -6.75 8.13
C ASP A 108 -23.31 -8.29 8.15
N LYS A 109 -22.65 -8.89 9.14
CA LYS A 109 -22.42 -10.34 9.29
C LYS A 109 -21.87 -10.99 8.01
N LEU A 110 -21.16 -10.22 7.19
CA LEU A 110 -20.58 -10.67 5.94
C LEU A 110 -19.26 -11.38 6.26
N ALA A 111 -19.13 -12.63 5.81
CA ALA A 111 -17.90 -13.42 5.96
C ALA A 111 -16.81 -12.94 4.98
N ILE A 112 -16.33 -11.71 5.14
CA ILE A 112 -15.31 -11.11 4.27
C ILE A 112 -13.94 -11.75 4.49
N LEU A 113 -13.60 -12.11 5.73
CA LEU A 113 -12.34 -12.81 6.04
C LEU A 113 -12.24 -14.18 5.34
N LYS A 114 -13.37 -14.86 5.09
CA LYS A 114 -13.39 -16.13 4.35
C LYS A 114 -12.99 -16.00 2.87
N ARG A 115 -12.84 -14.77 2.36
CA ARG A 115 -12.39 -14.48 0.99
C ARG A 115 -10.95 -13.99 0.90
N MET A 116 -10.27 -13.81 2.03
CA MET A 116 -8.85 -13.43 2.09
C MET A 116 -7.90 -14.63 2.24
N THR A 117 -8.38 -15.85 1.93
CA THR A 117 -7.60 -17.09 1.73
C THR A 117 -7.75 -17.55 0.28
#